data_AF-A0A7K8JYJ2-F1
#
_entry.id   AF-A0A7K8JYJ2-F1
#
_cell.length_a   1.000
_cell.length_b   1.000
_cell.length_c   1.000
_cell.angle_alpha   90.00
_cell.angle_beta   90.00
_cell.angle_gamma   90.00
#
_symmetry.space_group_name_H-M   'P 1'
#
loop_
_entity.id
_entity.type
_entity.pdbx_description
1 polymer ?
#
loop_
_entity_poly.entity_id
_entity_poly.type
_entity_poly.pdbx_seq_one_letter_code
_entity_poly.pdbx_strand_id
1 'polypeptide(L)' 'SYEGFIPQFNFQFGETFGKTTYRLLTDPTVTKSPRSLLAPLHTQNVVEDFSRTSH' A
#
# COMPACT_ATOMS: atom_id res chain seq x y z
N SER A 1 43.39 0.23 8.68
CA SER A 1 42.25 -0.63 8.30
C SER A 1 41.05 0.28 8.07
N TYR A 2 40.23 0.00 7.05
CA TYR A 2 38.98 0.72 6.81
C TYR A 2 37.86 -0.14 7.38
N GLU A 3 37.35 0.22 8.55
CA GLU A 3 36.07 -0.32 9.05
C GLU A 3 35.00 0.19 8.09
N GLY A 4 34.54 -0.69 7.20
CA GLY A 4 33.64 -0.32 6.13
C GLY A 4 32.41 0.45 6.61
N PHE A 5 32.05 1.49 5.87
CA PHE A 5 30.76 2.17 6.00
C PHE A 5 29.64 1.15 5.76
N ILE A 6 28.77 0.94 6.77
CA ILE A 6 27.55 0.12 6.64
C ILE A 6 26.39 1.07 6.34
N PRO A 7 26.05 1.31 5.07
CA PRO A 7 24.96 2.23 4.70
C PRO A 7 23.58 1.73 5.15
N GLN A 8 23.46 0.47 5.58
CA GLN A 8 22.17 -0.20 5.80
C GLN A 8 21.63 -0.03 7.22
N PHE A 9 22.43 0.49 8.16
CA PHE A 9 21.90 0.90 9.47
C PHE A 9 21.24 2.29 9.39
N ASN A 10 20.53 2.55 8.29
CA ASN A 10 19.66 3.71 8.17
C ASN A 10 18.48 3.47 9.09
N PHE A 11 18.61 3.97 10.33
CA PHE A 11 17.54 4.43 11.20
C PHE A 11 16.12 4.17 10.66
N GLN A 12 15.61 2.96 10.85
CA GLN A 12 14.21 2.66 10.59
C GLN A 12 13.40 3.16 11.78
N PHE A 13 13.22 4.48 11.84
CA PHE A 13 12.29 5.07 12.79
C PHE A 13 10.87 4.93 12.27
N GLY A 14 10.01 4.36 13.09
CA GLY A 14 8.58 4.24 12.80
C GLY A 14 8.21 2.97 12.03
N GLU A 15 6.95 2.91 11.64
CA GLU A 15 6.38 1.75 10.96
C GLU A 15 6.60 1.86 9.45
N THR A 16 6.91 0.74 8.80
CA THR A 16 7.00 0.71 7.34
C THR A 16 5.65 1.07 6.72
N PHE A 17 5.68 1.57 5.49
CA PHE A 17 4.45 1.82 4.73
C PHE A 17 3.56 0.58 4.68
N GLY A 18 4.14 -0.61 4.48
CA GLY A 18 3.40 -1.87 4.47
C GLY A 18 2.71 -2.18 5.81
N LYS A 19 3.41 -2.01 6.94
CA LYS A 19 2.82 -2.27 8.26
C LYS A 19 1.76 -1.24 8.64
N THR A 20 1.97 0.02 8.27
CA THR A 20 1.02 1.11 8.50
C THR A 20 -0.25 0.92 7.67
N THR A 21 -0.13 0.68 6.37
CA THR A 21 -1.28 0.45 5.48
C THR A 21 -2.04 -0.83 5.83
N TYR A 22 -1.35 -1.90 6.21
CA TYR A 22 -1.99 -3.15 6.67
C TYR A 22 -2.87 -2.90 7.89
N ARG A 23 -2.38 -2.19 8.91
CA ARG A 23 -3.17 -1.85 10.10
C ARG A 23 -4.40 -1.04 9.72
N LEU A 24 -4.25 0.01 8.93
CA LEU A 24 -5.39 0.82 8.45
C LEU A 24 -6.40 0.00 7.63
N LEU A 25 -5.94 -1.01 6.88
CA LEU A 25 -6.80 -1.89 6.07
C LEU A 25 -7.52 -2.97 6.89
N THR A 26 -6.97 -3.38 8.04
CA THR A 26 -7.52 -4.47 8.87
C THR A 26 -8.22 -4.00 10.13
N ASP A 27 -7.99 -2.77 10.58
CA ASP A 27 -8.63 -2.21 11.77
C ASP A 27 -10.15 -2.05 11.56
N PRO A 28 -10.99 -2.70 12.40
CA PRO A 28 -12.45 -2.61 12.31
C PRO A 28 -13.02 -1.29 12.84
N THR A 29 -12.24 -0.52 13.60
CA THR A 29 -12.64 0.77 14.15
C THR A 29 -12.48 1.91 13.14
N VAL A 30 -11.67 1.69 12.11
CA VAL A 30 -11.46 2.64 11.02
C VAL A 30 -12.60 2.51 10.01
N THR A 31 -13.38 3.58 9.84
CA THR A 31 -14.45 3.61 8.85
C THR A 31 -13.89 3.45 7.44
N LYS A 32 -14.38 2.48 6.68
CA LYS A 32 -13.96 2.22 5.31
C LYS A 32 -14.92 2.86 4.32
N SER A 33 -14.37 3.29 3.18
CA SER A 33 -15.17 3.67 2.02
C SER A 33 -16.08 2.50 1.61
N PRO A 34 -17.35 2.75 1.26
CA PRO A 34 -18.24 1.73 0.70
C PRO A 34 -17.79 1.26 -0.70
N ARG A 35 -16.89 2.01 -1.35
CA ARG A 35 -16.26 1.63 -2.62
C ARG A 35 -14.92 0.96 -2.35
N SER A 36 -14.80 -0.32 -2.72
CA SER A 36 -13.52 -1.02 -2.76
C SER A 36 -12.67 -0.45 -3.90
N LEU A 37 -11.45 0.00 -3.61
CA LEU A 37 -10.46 0.38 -4.62
C LEU A 37 -9.57 -0.79 -5.05
N LEU A 38 -9.60 -1.88 -4.29
CA LEU A 38 -8.88 -3.09 -4.60
C LEU A 38 -9.83 -4.04 -5.33
N ALA A 39 -9.35 -4.62 -6.43
CA ALA A 39 -10.07 -5.68 -7.13
C ALA A 39 -10.20 -6.91 -6.21
N PRO A 40 -11.34 -7.63 -6.24
CA PRO A 40 -11.48 -8.89 -5.51
C PRO A 40 -10.40 -9.88 -5.93
N LEU A 41 -9.64 -10.40 -4.96
CA LEU A 41 -8.54 -11.32 -5.24
C LEU A 41 -8.98 -12.65 -5.88
N HIS A 42 -10.28 -13.01 -5.81
CA HIS A 42 -10.82 -14.28 -6.32
C HIS A 42 -11.57 -14.20 -7.66
N THR A 43 -11.69 -13.02 -8.27
CA THR A 43 -12.27 -12.88 -9.62
C THR A 43 -11.56 -11.77 -10.37
N GLN A 44 -10.42 -12.10 -10.97
CA GLN A 44 -9.77 -11.23 -11.94
C GLN A 44 -10.50 -11.35 -13.29
N ASN A 45 -11.46 -10.47 -13.54
CA ASN A 45 -11.79 -10.02 -14.89
C ASN A 45 -11.73 -8.49 -14.86
N VAL A 46 -10.49 -7.97 -14.90
CA VAL A 46 -10.22 -6.54 -14.98
C VAL A 46 -10.64 -6.08 -16.38
N VAL A 47 -11.83 -5.53 -16.52
CA VAL A 47 -12.18 -4.66 -17.65
C VAL A 47 -11.95 -3.23 -17.15
N GLU A 48 -10.75 -2.73 -17.40
CA GLU A 48 -10.45 -1.31 -17.27
C GLU A 48 -10.99 -0.58 -18.50
N ASP A 49 -12.15 0.06 -18.34
CA ASP A 49 -12.73 0.93 -19.37
C ASP A 49 -12.25 2.37 -19.10
N PHE A 50 -11.12 2.75 -19.70
CA PHE A 50 -10.58 4.13 -19.66
C PHE A 50 -11.31 5.07 -20.64
N SER A 51 -12.56 4.78 -20.98
CA SER A 51 -13.34 5.53 -21.95
C SER A 51 -14.01 6.78 -21.34
N ARG A 52 -13.25 7.62 -20.62
CA ARG A 52 -13.61 9.04 -20.44
C ARG A 52 -12.46 9.91 -19.94
N THR A 53 -11.68 10.45 -20.87
CA THR A 53 -11.23 11.85 -20.80
C THR A 53 -10.94 12.36 -22.21
N SER A 54 -11.94 12.98 -22.84
CA SER A 54 -11.74 14.00 -23.88
C SER A 54 -12.64 15.18 -23.54
N HIS A 55 -12.03 16.29 -23.15
CA HIS A 55 -12.57 17.65 -23.24
C HIS A 55 -11.43 18.58 -23.62
#